data_AF-A0A831V203-F1
#
_entry.id   AF-A0A831V203-F1
#
_cell.length_a   1.000
_cell.length_b   1.000
_cell.length_c   1.000
_cell.angle_alpha   90.00
_cell.angle_beta   90.00
_cell.angle_gamma   90.00
#
_symmetry.space_group_name_H-M   'P 1'
#
loop_
_entity.id
_entity.type
_entity.pdbx_description
1 polymer ?
#
loop_
_entity_poly.entity_id
_entity_poly.type
_entity_poly.pdbx_seq_one_letter_code
_entity_poly.pdbx_strand_id
1 'polypeptide(L)'
;MADKTVMIDDVVKIFIPAILTFAVGVMTTPILTHYLYKYRFWKKKSGKRALDGGETPIFNTLHKERETSVPKLGGIIIWSAAAAVTVGLWLVAEIFPGNLSSKLDFLSRNQTWLPLFTLIFGGLIGLVDDFLEVGGGGDHIAGGLSLKKRLALVVLIGLIGAFWFYFKLEVTTIGIPFAGPAEIGWLFIPLFVIVMLGVYSGGVIDGLDGLAGGVFAVAFAAYSVVAFSRIKLICRLSRQL
;
A
#
# COMPACT_ATOMS: atom_id res chain seq x y z
N MET A 1 34.81 -12.37 8.55
CA MET A 1 33.75 -12.23 9.58
C MET A 1 32.74 -11.13 9.25
N ALA A 2 33.15 -9.94 8.82
CA ALA A 2 32.25 -8.82 8.46
C ALA A 2 31.17 -9.15 7.41
N ASP A 3 31.47 -10.01 6.42
CA ASP A 3 30.51 -10.36 5.37
C ASP A 3 29.30 -11.15 5.88
N LYS A 4 29.50 -12.00 6.90
CA LYS A 4 28.41 -12.76 7.53
C LYS A 4 27.51 -11.86 8.37
N THR A 5 28.09 -10.89 9.09
CA THR A 5 27.32 -9.95 9.92
C THR A 5 26.44 -9.02 9.08
N VAL A 6 26.96 -8.49 7.97
CA VAL A 6 26.18 -7.64 7.04
C VAL A 6 25.00 -8.42 6.43
N MET A 7 25.23 -9.67 6.03
CA MET A 7 24.19 -10.54 5.49
C MET A 7 23.09 -10.86 6.51
N ILE A 8 23.46 -11.07 7.77
CA ILE A 8 22.49 -11.31 8.85
C ILE A 8 21.67 -10.04 9.11
N ASP A 9 22.31 -8.87 9.14
CA ASP A 9 21.63 -7.59 9.36
C ASP A 9 20.57 -7.30 8.28
N ASP A 10 20.87 -7.56 7.00
CA ASP A 10 19.94 -7.31 5.89
C ASP A 10 18.73 -8.26 5.93
N VAL A 11 18.95 -9.52 6.29
CA VAL A 11 17.87 -10.50 6.46
C VAL A 11 16.99 -10.11 7.64
N VAL A 12 17.59 -9.70 8.75
CA VAL A 12 16.88 -9.25 9.95
C VAL A 12 15.97 -8.05 9.65
N LYS A 13 16.45 -7.08 8.85
CA LYS A 13 15.66 -5.92 8.41
C LYS A 13 14.43 -6.29 7.57
N ILE A 14 14.43 -7.41 6.87
CA ILE A 14 13.28 -7.82 6.04
C ILE A 14 12.31 -8.67 6.85
N PHE A 15 12.83 -9.67 7.57
CA PHE A 15 11.99 -10.67 8.23
C PHE A 15 11.37 -10.18 9.54
N ILE A 16 12.08 -9.40 10.37
CA ILE A 16 11.53 -8.92 11.63
C ILE A 16 10.26 -8.07 11.41
N PRO A 17 10.28 -7.00 10.58
CA PRO A 17 9.08 -6.20 10.37
C PRO A 17 7.96 -6.99 9.69
N ALA A 18 8.29 -7.90 8.77
CA ALA A 18 7.29 -8.75 8.12
C ALA A 18 6.56 -9.66 9.13
N ILE A 19 7.30 -10.35 10.00
CA ILE A 19 6.73 -11.22 11.04
C ILE A 19 5.94 -10.40 12.05
N LEU A 20 6.47 -9.26 12.50
CA LEU A 20 5.77 -8.37 13.43
C LEU A 20 4.47 -7.83 12.82
N THR A 21 4.49 -7.39 11.56
CA THR A 21 3.30 -6.88 10.86
C THR A 21 2.25 -7.97 10.72
N PHE A 22 2.66 -9.19 10.35
CA PHE A 22 1.77 -10.34 10.28
C PHE A 22 1.15 -10.67 11.65
N ALA A 23 1.97 -10.73 12.70
CA ALA A 23 1.50 -11.03 14.05
C ALA A 23 0.51 -9.98 14.56
N VAL A 24 0.82 -8.69 14.40
CA VAL A 24 -0.07 -7.58 14.77
C VAL A 24 -1.38 -7.65 13.98
N GLY A 25 -1.33 -7.94 12.68
CA GLY A 25 -2.51 -8.12 11.84
C GLY A 25 -3.41 -9.27 12.31
N VAL A 26 -2.83 -10.45 12.55
CA VAL A 26 -3.59 -11.63 13.03
C VAL A 26 -4.19 -11.37 14.41
N MET A 27 -3.45 -10.74 15.33
CA MET A 27 -3.93 -10.42 16.68
C MET A 27 -5.06 -9.37 16.68
N THR A 28 -5.05 -8.42 15.75
CA THR A 28 -6.07 -7.36 15.66
C THR A 28 -7.31 -7.81 14.89
N THR A 29 -7.19 -8.80 14.01
CA THR A 29 -8.31 -9.40 13.26
C THR A 29 -9.54 -9.75 14.12
N PRO A 30 -9.44 -10.56 15.21
CA PRO A 30 -10.62 -10.96 15.99
C PRO A 30 -11.32 -9.77 16.66
N ILE A 31 -10.55 -8.75 17.05
CA ILE A 31 -11.09 -7.53 17.66
C ILE A 31 -11.89 -6.77 16.62
N LEU A 32 -11.32 -6.54 15.44
CA LEU A 32 -11.99 -5.80 14.39
C LEU A 32 -13.23 -6.55 13.88
N THR A 33 -13.11 -7.85 13.60
CA THR A 33 -14.24 -8.64 13.10
C THR A 33 -15.40 -8.65 14.10
N HIS A 34 -15.13 -8.76 15.40
CA HIS A 34 -16.17 -8.65 16.43
C HIS A 34 -16.98 -7.35 16.29
N TYR A 35 -16.32 -6.20 16.15
CA TYR A 35 -17.01 -4.91 15.98
C TYR A 35 -17.71 -4.78 14.63
N LEU A 36 -17.11 -5.26 13.54
CA LEU A 36 -17.71 -5.23 12.21
C LEU A 36 -19.00 -6.06 12.15
N TYR A 37 -19.02 -7.25 12.77
CA TYR A 37 -20.23 -8.08 12.88
C TYR A 37 -21.25 -7.48 13.83
N LYS A 38 -20.81 -6.92 14.98
CA LYS A 38 -21.70 -6.29 15.96
C LYS A 38 -22.48 -5.11 15.36
N TYR A 39 -21.81 -4.26 14.60
CA TYR A 39 -22.43 -3.08 13.97
C TYR A 39 -22.95 -3.34 12.55
N ARG A 40 -22.87 -4.60 12.07
CA ARG A 40 -23.36 -5.01 10.75
C ARG A 40 -22.81 -4.15 9.61
N PHE A 41 -21.48 -3.99 9.58
CA PHE A 41 -20.75 -3.20 8.57
C PHE A 41 -20.66 -3.91 7.22
N TRP A 42 -21.80 -4.24 6.61
CA TRP A 42 -21.91 -4.85 5.28
C TRP A 42 -22.80 -4.01 4.37
N LYS A 43 -22.75 -4.26 3.06
CA LYS A 43 -23.57 -3.53 2.09
C LYS A 43 -25.06 -3.72 2.37
N LYS A 44 -25.81 -2.62 2.37
CA LYS A 44 -27.28 -2.64 2.56
C LYS A 44 -28.04 -2.90 1.26
N LYS A 45 -27.42 -2.73 0.10
CA LYS A 45 -27.98 -3.05 -1.22
C LYS A 45 -26.96 -3.83 -2.05
N SER A 46 -27.39 -4.94 -2.63
CA SER A 46 -26.59 -5.76 -3.55
C SER A 46 -26.73 -5.23 -4.98
N GLY A 47 -25.62 -5.19 -5.71
CA GLY A 47 -25.60 -4.98 -7.15
C GLY A 47 -24.58 -3.92 -7.61
N LYS A 48 -23.77 -4.27 -8.61
CA LYS A 48 -22.96 -3.30 -9.36
C LYS A 48 -23.69 -2.93 -10.66
N ARG A 49 -23.71 -1.64 -10.99
CA ARG A 49 -23.95 -1.16 -12.36
C ARG A 49 -22.58 -0.96 -13.01
N ALA A 50 -22.40 -1.44 -14.23
CA ALA A 50 -21.19 -1.22 -14.99
C ALA A 50 -21.00 0.27 -15.31
N LEU A 51 -19.78 0.62 -15.74
CA LEU A 51 -19.38 1.99 -16.10
C LEU A 51 -20.21 2.58 -17.26
N ASP A 52 -20.90 1.71 -18.01
CA ASP A 52 -21.80 2.03 -19.13
C ASP A 52 -23.29 2.17 -18.72
N GLY A 53 -23.62 1.97 -17.43
CA GLY A 53 -24.99 1.96 -16.94
C GLY A 53 -25.73 0.63 -17.14
N GLY A 54 -25.09 -0.38 -17.75
CA GLY A 54 -25.60 -1.73 -17.85
C GLY A 54 -25.54 -2.48 -16.51
N GLU A 55 -26.44 -3.43 -16.30
CA GLU A 55 -26.32 -4.37 -15.17
C GLU A 55 -25.24 -5.40 -15.52
N THR A 56 -24.31 -5.70 -14.60
CA THR A 56 -23.36 -6.83 -14.75
C THR A 56 -24.04 -8.13 -14.33
N PRO A 57 -24.59 -8.94 -15.25
CA PRO A 57 -25.54 -10.00 -14.89
C PRO A 57 -24.85 -11.16 -14.17
N ILE A 58 -23.61 -11.48 -14.58
CA ILE A 58 -22.77 -12.55 -14.00
C ILE A 58 -22.31 -12.17 -12.59
N PHE A 59 -21.92 -10.91 -12.37
CA PHE A 59 -21.51 -10.42 -11.05
C PHE A 59 -22.70 -10.38 -10.08
N ASN A 60 -23.86 -9.91 -10.53
CA ASN A 60 -25.05 -9.81 -9.68
C ASN A 60 -25.69 -11.18 -9.37
N THR A 61 -25.48 -12.21 -10.20
CA THR A 61 -25.95 -13.58 -9.91
C THR A 61 -25.04 -14.31 -8.93
N LEU A 62 -23.71 -14.12 -9.02
CA LEU A 62 -22.76 -14.75 -8.10
C LEU A 62 -22.74 -14.12 -6.70
N HIS A 63 -23.16 -12.85 -6.56
CA HIS A 63 -22.98 -12.07 -5.31
C HIS A 63 -24.29 -11.69 -4.59
N LYS A 64 -25.44 -12.18 -5.07
CA LYS A 64 -26.79 -11.79 -4.61
C LYS A 64 -27.09 -12.02 -3.12
N GLU A 65 -26.57 -13.10 -2.54
CA GLU A 65 -26.77 -13.45 -1.10
C GLU A 65 -25.53 -13.15 -0.23
N ARG A 66 -24.36 -12.99 -0.85
CA ARG A 66 -23.07 -12.91 -0.15
C ARG A 66 -22.62 -11.47 0.14
N GLU A 67 -22.97 -10.50 -0.70
CA GLU A 67 -22.63 -9.07 -0.44
C GLU A 67 -23.37 -8.47 0.76
N THR A 68 -24.45 -9.10 1.23
CA THR A 68 -25.27 -8.63 2.36
C THR A 68 -24.95 -9.28 3.70
N SER A 69 -23.93 -10.15 3.76
CA SER A 69 -23.60 -10.94 4.96
C SER A 69 -22.12 -10.90 5.37
N VAL A 70 -21.23 -10.39 4.51
CA VAL A 70 -19.78 -10.28 4.79
C VAL A 70 -19.41 -8.83 5.15
N PRO A 71 -18.73 -8.60 6.28
CA PRO A 71 -18.29 -7.26 6.66
C PRO A 71 -17.26 -6.70 5.69
N LYS A 72 -17.43 -5.44 5.31
CA LYS A 72 -16.41 -4.64 4.62
C LYS A 72 -15.41 -4.05 5.63
N LEU A 73 -14.33 -3.45 5.14
CA LEU A 73 -13.25 -2.79 5.92
C LEU A 73 -12.09 -3.67 6.39
N GLY A 74 -11.95 -4.91 5.88
CA GLY A 74 -10.80 -5.75 6.21
C GLY A 74 -9.43 -5.14 5.87
N GLY A 75 -9.39 -4.24 4.88
CA GLY A 75 -8.17 -3.53 4.48
C GLY A 75 -7.54 -2.68 5.59
N ILE A 76 -8.32 -2.25 6.60
CA ILE A 76 -7.80 -1.49 7.74
C ILE A 76 -6.71 -2.26 8.48
N ILE A 77 -6.88 -3.58 8.65
CA ILE A 77 -5.93 -4.45 9.34
C ILE A 77 -4.56 -4.38 8.66
N ILE A 78 -4.54 -4.40 7.33
CA ILE A 78 -3.31 -4.49 6.55
C ILE A 78 -2.51 -3.19 6.69
N TRP A 79 -3.11 -2.06 6.32
CA TRP A 79 -2.38 -0.79 6.32
C TRP A 79 -2.11 -0.28 7.73
N SER A 80 -3.02 -0.50 8.69
CA SER A 80 -2.82 -0.06 10.07
C SER A 80 -1.74 -0.88 10.76
N ALA A 81 -1.66 -2.20 10.54
CA ALA A 81 -0.59 -3.03 11.10
C ALA A 81 0.77 -2.63 10.53
N ALA A 82 0.86 -2.44 9.20
CA ALA A 82 2.11 -2.03 8.55
C ALA A 82 2.56 -0.64 9.04
N ALA A 83 1.64 0.33 9.16
CA ALA A 83 1.94 1.65 9.70
C ALA A 83 2.35 1.59 11.18
N ALA A 84 1.62 0.85 12.02
CA ALA A 84 1.91 0.72 13.44
C ALA A 84 3.28 0.08 13.70
N VAL A 85 3.64 -0.98 12.97
CA VAL A 85 4.97 -1.60 13.10
C VAL A 85 6.07 -0.66 12.61
N THR A 86 5.86 0.04 11.48
CA THR A 86 6.84 0.99 10.94
C THR A 86 7.12 2.13 11.93
N VAL A 87 6.06 2.76 12.45
CA VAL A 87 6.17 3.85 13.43
C VAL A 87 6.70 3.33 14.77
N GLY A 88 6.28 2.14 15.21
CA GLY A 88 6.75 1.52 16.44
C GLY A 88 8.25 1.23 16.42
N LEU A 89 8.77 0.68 15.32
CA LEU A 89 10.21 0.44 15.16
C LEU A 89 11.01 1.75 15.13
N TRP A 90 10.48 2.79 14.46
CA TRP A 90 11.07 4.13 14.49
C TRP A 90 11.12 4.71 15.92
N LEU A 91 10.01 4.64 16.67
CA LEU A 91 9.97 5.11 18.07
C LEU A 91 10.96 4.35 18.97
N VAL A 92 11.08 3.03 18.80
CA VAL A 92 12.05 2.22 19.54
C VAL A 92 13.49 2.64 19.21
N ALA A 93 13.78 2.96 17.95
CA ALA A 93 15.09 3.44 17.52
C ALA A 93 15.45 4.80 18.14
N GLU A 94 14.46 5.70 18.28
CA GLU A 94 14.65 7.03 18.86
C GLU A 94 14.81 6.99 20.39
N ILE A 95 13.98 6.19 21.08
CA ILE A 95 13.97 6.13 22.56
C ILE A 95 15.12 5.26 23.09
N PHE A 96 15.45 4.17 22.39
CA PHE A 96 16.50 3.22 22.78
C PHE A 96 17.48 3.03 21.62
N PRO A 97 18.36 4.01 21.36
CA PRO A 97 19.33 3.93 20.27
C PRO A 97 20.34 2.82 20.56
N GLY A 98 20.31 1.77 19.73
CA GLY A 98 21.17 0.61 19.83
C GLY A 98 21.45 0.03 18.45
N ASN A 99 22.48 -0.82 18.36
CA ASN A 99 22.96 -1.34 17.07
C ASN A 99 21.88 -2.07 16.24
N LEU A 100 20.89 -2.67 16.89
CA LEU A 100 19.78 -3.33 16.21
C LEU A 100 18.61 -2.37 15.93
N SER A 101 18.26 -1.50 16.86
CA SER A 101 17.11 -0.59 16.72
C SER A 101 17.36 0.47 15.65
N SER A 102 18.54 1.09 15.60
CA SER A 102 18.91 2.02 14.53
C SER A 102 18.96 1.36 13.14
N LYS A 103 19.21 0.05 13.07
CA LYS A 103 19.16 -0.71 11.81
C LYS A 103 17.74 -1.03 11.37
N LEU A 104 16.81 -1.15 12.31
CA LEU A 104 15.38 -1.38 12.06
C LEU A 104 14.59 -0.08 11.84
N ASP A 105 15.25 1.07 11.89
CA ASP A 105 14.63 2.35 11.57
C ASP A 105 14.43 2.53 10.04
N PHE A 106 13.19 2.30 9.61
CA PHE A 106 12.77 2.51 8.23
C PHE A 106 12.57 3.99 7.87
N LEU A 107 12.35 4.88 8.84
CA LEU A 107 12.06 6.30 8.60
C LEU A 107 13.29 7.20 8.63
N SER A 108 14.48 6.60 8.78
CA SER A 108 15.78 7.27 8.70
C SER A 108 16.05 8.02 7.39
N ARG A 109 15.36 7.68 6.29
CA ARG A 109 15.57 8.29 4.97
C ARG A 109 14.39 9.16 4.56
N ASN A 110 14.66 10.35 4.00
CA ASN A 110 13.61 11.25 3.47
C ASN A 110 12.70 10.60 2.41
N GLN A 111 13.16 9.54 1.76
CA GLN A 111 12.40 8.80 0.74
C GLN A 111 11.35 7.86 1.34
N THR A 112 11.55 7.32 2.54
CA THR A 112 10.67 6.29 3.12
C THR A 112 9.45 6.88 3.81
N TRP A 113 9.47 8.19 4.10
CA TRP A 113 8.31 8.96 4.51
C TRP A 113 7.20 8.96 3.46
N LEU A 114 7.56 8.95 2.18
CA LEU A 114 6.57 9.04 1.12
C LEU A 114 5.72 7.76 0.97
N PRO A 115 6.30 6.54 0.94
CA PRO A 115 5.53 5.30 1.03
C PRO A 115 4.62 5.25 2.25
N LEU A 116 5.10 5.64 3.45
CA LEU A 116 4.28 5.66 4.66
C LEU A 116 3.11 6.66 4.54
N PHE A 117 3.37 7.86 4.03
CA PHE A 117 2.34 8.85 3.74
C PHE A 117 1.30 8.29 2.76
N THR A 118 1.72 7.72 1.64
CA THR A 118 0.79 7.15 0.65
C THR A 118 -0.01 5.97 1.19
N LEU A 119 0.58 5.13 2.05
CA LEU A 119 -0.09 4.01 2.70
C LEU A 119 -1.21 4.50 3.63
N ILE A 120 -0.90 5.49 4.49
CA ILE A 120 -1.86 6.04 5.45
C ILE A 120 -2.96 6.81 4.72
N PHE A 121 -2.62 7.77 3.85
CA PHE A 121 -3.62 8.58 3.16
C PHE A 121 -4.44 7.77 2.16
N GLY A 122 -3.82 6.87 1.41
CA GLY A 122 -4.52 5.96 0.51
C GLY A 122 -5.47 5.01 1.27
N GLY A 123 -5.00 4.46 2.39
CA GLY A 123 -5.81 3.62 3.28
C GLY A 123 -6.99 4.37 3.90
N LEU A 124 -6.79 5.62 4.33
CA LEU A 124 -7.85 6.48 4.87
C LEU A 124 -8.89 6.84 3.81
N ILE A 125 -8.48 7.16 2.58
CA ILE A 125 -9.42 7.44 1.48
C ILE A 125 -10.25 6.19 1.16
N GLY A 126 -9.62 5.01 1.11
CA GLY A 126 -10.32 3.74 0.93
C GLY A 126 -11.31 3.45 2.06
N LEU A 127 -10.91 3.70 3.31
CA LEU A 127 -11.77 3.57 4.49
C LEU A 127 -12.99 4.50 4.42
N VAL A 128 -12.80 5.76 4.02
CA VAL A 128 -13.89 6.73 3.85
C VAL A 128 -14.84 6.28 2.74
N ASP A 129 -14.31 5.79 1.61
CA ASP A 129 -15.11 5.27 0.51
C ASP A 129 -15.97 4.08 0.93
N ASP A 130 -15.37 3.08 1.59
CA ASP A 130 -16.09 1.91 2.10
C ASP A 130 -17.11 2.29 3.19
N PHE A 131 -16.80 3.26 4.06
CA PHE A 131 -17.71 3.73 5.10
C PHE A 131 -18.95 4.41 4.50
N LEU A 132 -18.75 5.26 3.49
CA LEU A 132 -19.84 5.90 2.73
C LEU A 132 -20.70 4.85 2.01
N GLU A 133 -20.07 3.85 1.41
CA GLU A 133 -20.77 2.75 0.74
C GLU A 133 -21.63 1.92 1.71
N VAL A 134 -21.14 1.58 2.90
CA VAL A 134 -21.90 0.86 3.94
C VAL A 134 -23.01 1.71 4.55
N GLY A 135 -22.75 3.01 4.75
CA GLY A 135 -23.72 3.98 5.27
C GLY A 135 -24.89 4.24 4.32
N GLY A 136 -24.77 3.89 3.04
CA GLY A 136 -25.71 4.26 1.99
C GLY A 136 -25.69 5.75 1.64
N GLY A 137 -24.64 6.45 2.06
CA GLY A 137 -24.41 7.87 1.77
C GLY A 137 -23.42 8.03 0.63
N GLY A 138 -23.70 8.92 -0.32
CA GLY A 138 -22.79 9.22 -1.44
C GLY A 138 -23.53 9.70 -2.69
N ASP A 139 -22.81 10.44 -3.54
CA ASP A 139 -23.28 11.03 -4.80
C ASP A 139 -23.62 10.00 -5.90
N HIS A 140 -23.60 8.70 -5.59
CA HIS A 140 -23.80 7.61 -6.54
C HIS A 140 -25.02 6.78 -6.19
N ILE A 141 -25.73 6.32 -7.22
CA ILE A 141 -26.97 5.51 -7.13
C ILE A 141 -26.77 4.18 -6.36
N ALA A 142 -25.51 3.76 -6.16
CA ALA A 142 -25.09 2.57 -5.40
C ALA A 142 -24.36 2.87 -4.06
N GLY A 143 -24.19 4.14 -3.65
CA GLY A 143 -23.39 4.56 -2.49
C GLY A 143 -21.88 4.71 -2.78
N GLY A 144 -21.15 5.44 -1.92
CA GLY A 144 -19.69 5.66 -2.04
C GLY A 144 -19.25 6.93 -2.80
N LEU A 145 -17.93 7.14 -2.93
CA LEU A 145 -17.33 8.23 -3.70
C LEU A 145 -17.42 7.97 -5.21
N SER A 146 -17.83 8.98 -5.98
CA SER A 146 -17.79 8.91 -7.45
C SER A 146 -16.36 8.61 -7.95
N LEU A 147 -16.24 7.82 -9.02
CA LEU A 147 -14.95 7.49 -9.64
C LEU A 147 -14.11 8.73 -9.95
N LYS A 148 -14.74 9.83 -10.38
CA LYS A 148 -14.08 11.12 -10.63
C LYS A 148 -13.40 11.68 -9.37
N LYS A 149 -14.09 11.64 -8.21
CA LYS A 149 -13.53 12.09 -6.93
C LYS A 149 -12.37 11.21 -6.48
N ARG A 150 -12.49 9.88 -6.62
CA ARG A 150 -11.40 8.95 -6.28
C ARG A 150 -10.15 9.17 -7.13
N LEU A 151 -10.32 9.28 -8.46
CA LEU A 151 -9.23 9.61 -9.39
C LEU A 151 -8.60 10.97 -9.06
N ALA A 152 -9.40 12.00 -8.76
CA ALA A 152 -8.89 13.30 -8.37
C ALA A 152 -8.03 13.24 -7.09
N LEU A 153 -8.44 12.45 -6.10
CA LEU A 153 -7.67 12.25 -4.87
C LEU A 153 -6.35 11.50 -5.14
N VAL A 154 -6.37 10.47 -5.99
CA VAL A 154 -5.14 9.73 -6.38
C VAL A 154 -4.18 10.63 -7.14
N VAL A 155 -4.69 11.46 -8.06
CA VAL A 155 -3.90 12.47 -8.78
C VAL A 155 -3.29 13.48 -7.80
N LEU A 156 -4.07 13.96 -6.82
CA LEU A 156 -3.59 14.90 -5.81
C LEU A 156 -2.45 14.31 -4.97
N ILE A 157 -2.61 13.08 -4.47
CA ILE A 157 -1.56 12.35 -3.74
C ILE A 157 -0.34 12.12 -4.64
N GLY A 158 -0.57 11.72 -5.89
CA GLY A 158 0.47 11.53 -6.89
C GLY A 158 1.27 12.81 -7.15
N LEU A 159 0.62 13.97 -7.25
CA LEU A 159 1.27 15.27 -7.42
C LEU A 159 2.09 15.65 -6.21
N ILE A 160 1.57 15.47 -4.99
CA ILE A 160 2.32 15.73 -3.75
C ILE A 160 3.59 14.88 -3.73
N GLY A 161 3.48 13.58 -4.03
CA GLY A 161 4.64 12.69 -4.09
C GLY A 161 5.63 13.02 -5.20
N ALA A 162 5.13 13.36 -6.39
CA ALA A 162 5.95 13.77 -7.53
C ALA A 162 6.74 15.06 -7.23
N PHE A 163 6.10 16.06 -6.63
CA PHE A 163 6.76 17.30 -6.24
C PHE A 163 7.80 17.08 -5.15
N TRP A 164 7.53 16.20 -4.18
CA TRP A 164 8.52 15.82 -3.18
C TRP A 164 9.75 15.17 -3.82
N PHE A 165 9.55 14.21 -4.73
CA PHE A 165 10.67 13.56 -5.45
C PHE A 165 11.45 14.54 -6.32
N TYR A 166 10.76 15.42 -7.04
CA TYR A 166 11.41 16.35 -7.95
C TYR A 166 12.17 17.46 -7.22
N PHE A 167 11.55 18.11 -6.23
CA PHE A 167 12.16 19.28 -5.57
C PHE A 167 13.01 18.92 -4.34
N LYS A 168 12.63 17.92 -3.55
CA LYS A 168 13.33 17.59 -2.30
C LYS A 168 14.42 16.55 -2.50
N LEU A 169 14.21 15.64 -3.44
CA LEU A 169 15.11 14.53 -3.73
C LEU A 169 15.84 14.69 -5.06
N GLU A 170 15.54 15.76 -5.81
CA GLU A 170 16.19 16.11 -7.08
C GLU A 170 16.19 14.95 -8.11
N VAL A 171 15.12 14.15 -8.10
CA VAL A 171 14.99 13.01 -9.03
C VAL A 171 14.52 13.51 -10.39
N THR A 172 15.42 13.47 -11.38
CA THR A 172 15.15 13.86 -12.78
C THR A 172 15.37 12.73 -13.79
N THR A 173 15.84 11.58 -13.31
CA THR A 173 16.31 10.47 -14.15
C THR A 173 15.45 9.22 -13.96
N ILE A 174 15.27 8.44 -15.02
CA ILE A 174 14.64 7.12 -14.95
C ILE A 174 15.62 6.03 -15.40
N GLY A 175 15.57 4.87 -14.74
CA GLY A 175 16.36 3.72 -15.16
C GLY A 175 15.63 2.93 -16.25
N ILE A 176 16.14 2.97 -17.47
CA ILE A 176 15.64 2.10 -18.55
C ILE A 176 16.36 0.76 -18.43
N PRO A 177 15.63 -0.38 -18.35
CA PRO A 177 16.25 -1.69 -18.37
C PRO A 177 17.21 -1.81 -19.57
N PHE A 178 18.43 -2.26 -19.32
CA PHE A 178 19.48 -2.48 -20.33
C PHE A 178 20.06 -1.23 -21.04
N ALA A 179 19.36 -0.09 -21.05
CA ALA A 179 19.82 1.14 -21.72
C ALA A 179 20.41 2.19 -20.76
N GLY A 180 20.34 1.97 -19.45
CA GLY A 180 20.93 2.85 -18.45
C GLY A 180 20.01 4.00 -18.01
N PRO A 181 20.53 4.95 -17.22
CA PRO A 181 19.77 6.11 -16.74
C PRO A 181 19.50 7.09 -17.89
N ALA A 182 18.23 7.48 -18.06
CA ALA A 182 17.79 8.50 -19.01
C ALA A 182 17.24 9.73 -18.27
N GLU A 183 17.77 10.91 -18.60
CA GLU A 183 17.31 12.19 -18.05
C GLU A 183 15.98 12.57 -18.69
N ILE A 184 14.97 12.82 -17.86
CA ILE A 184 13.63 13.24 -18.29
C ILE A 184 13.25 14.62 -17.72
N GLY A 185 13.96 15.10 -16.70
CA GLY A 185 13.73 16.41 -16.10
C GLY A 185 12.31 16.54 -15.52
N TRP A 186 11.62 17.64 -15.83
CA TRP A 186 10.28 17.94 -15.31
C TRP A 186 9.20 16.92 -15.74
N LEU A 187 9.43 16.16 -16.83
CA LEU A 187 8.53 15.10 -17.29
C LEU A 187 8.40 13.95 -16.29
N PHE A 188 9.30 13.88 -15.29
CA PHE A 188 9.17 12.97 -14.16
C PHE A 188 7.82 13.14 -13.43
N ILE A 189 7.34 14.38 -13.28
CA ILE A 189 6.11 14.68 -12.53
C ILE A 189 4.88 14.04 -13.18
N PRO A 190 4.54 14.34 -14.46
CA PRO A 190 3.38 13.71 -15.09
C PRO A 190 3.55 12.19 -15.22
N LEU A 191 4.76 11.69 -15.46
CA LEU A 191 5.03 10.25 -15.51
C LEU A 191 4.69 9.57 -14.17
N PHE A 192 5.12 10.16 -13.05
CA PHE A 192 4.83 9.63 -11.71
C PHE A 192 3.32 9.56 -11.44
N VAL A 193 2.57 10.60 -11.79
CA VAL A 193 1.11 10.61 -11.62
C VAL A 193 0.43 9.53 -12.47
N ILE A 194 0.87 9.34 -13.73
CA ILE A 194 0.34 8.28 -14.60
C ILE A 194 0.61 6.90 -14.01
N VAL A 195 1.81 6.66 -13.48
CA VAL A 195 2.15 5.39 -12.81
C VAL A 195 1.28 5.18 -11.58
N MET A 196 1.07 6.21 -10.75
CA MET A 196 0.17 6.13 -9.58
C MET A 196 -1.26 5.80 -9.97
N LEU A 197 -1.79 6.41 -11.04
CA LEU A 197 -3.11 6.09 -11.58
C LEU A 197 -3.18 4.64 -12.09
N GLY A 198 -2.13 4.17 -12.76
CA GLY A 198 -2.03 2.79 -13.23
C GLY A 198 -2.04 1.78 -12.09
N VAL A 199 -1.29 2.04 -11.02
CA VAL A 199 -1.29 1.20 -9.81
C VAL A 199 -2.66 1.21 -9.13
N TYR A 200 -3.33 2.38 -9.04
CA TYR A 200 -4.68 2.49 -8.50
C TYR A 200 -5.70 1.67 -9.31
N SER A 201 -5.56 1.61 -10.64
CA SER A 201 -6.40 0.76 -11.49
C SER A 201 -6.28 -0.74 -11.18
N GLY A 202 -5.23 -1.17 -10.46
CA GLY A 202 -5.09 -2.53 -9.97
C GLY A 202 -6.20 -2.97 -9.03
N GLY A 203 -6.94 -2.05 -8.41
CA GLY A 203 -8.10 -2.35 -7.56
C GLY A 203 -9.25 -3.05 -8.28
N VAL A 204 -9.26 -3.09 -9.61
CA VAL A 204 -10.29 -3.79 -10.40
C VAL A 204 -10.27 -5.30 -10.18
N ILE A 205 -9.14 -5.88 -9.76
CA ILE A 205 -9.01 -7.32 -9.51
C ILE A 205 -9.66 -7.77 -8.19
N ASP A 206 -10.11 -6.83 -7.35
CA ASP A 206 -10.74 -7.11 -6.06
C ASP A 206 -12.23 -7.42 -6.24
N GLY A 207 -12.53 -8.68 -6.57
CA GLY A 207 -13.89 -9.16 -6.78
C GLY A 207 -14.11 -10.63 -6.42
N LEU A 208 -13.04 -11.39 -6.17
CA LEU A 208 -13.05 -12.78 -5.73
C LEU A 208 -12.26 -12.90 -4.43
N ASP A 209 -12.77 -13.73 -3.51
CA ASP A 209 -12.19 -13.93 -2.18
C ASP A 209 -10.71 -14.34 -2.29
N GLY A 210 -9.83 -13.51 -1.74
CA GLY A 210 -8.38 -13.78 -1.70
C GLY A 210 -7.60 -13.51 -2.99
N LEU A 211 -8.24 -13.16 -4.11
CA LEU A 211 -7.55 -12.92 -5.39
C LEU A 211 -6.60 -11.71 -5.30
N ALA A 212 -7.11 -10.56 -4.88
CA ALA A 212 -6.30 -9.34 -4.75
C ALA A 212 -5.16 -9.55 -3.74
N GLY A 213 -5.45 -10.15 -2.58
CA GLY A 213 -4.45 -10.45 -1.55
C GLY A 213 -3.31 -11.35 -2.04
N GLY A 214 -3.62 -12.41 -2.79
CA GLY A 214 -2.61 -13.30 -3.38
C GLY A 214 -1.73 -12.60 -4.41
N VAL A 215 -2.33 -11.82 -5.32
CA VAL A 215 -1.60 -11.08 -6.35
C VAL A 215 -0.65 -10.04 -5.71
N PHE A 216 -1.14 -9.26 -4.74
CA PHE A 216 -0.31 -8.28 -4.04
C PHE A 216 0.79 -8.93 -3.20
N ALA A 217 0.53 -10.08 -2.56
CA ALA A 217 1.56 -10.81 -1.82
C ALA A 217 2.73 -11.23 -2.72
N VAL A 218 2.45 -11.77 -3.91
CA VAL A 218 3.49 -12.14 -4.89
C VAL A 218 4.23 -10.90 -5.40
N ALA A 219 3.51 -9.81 -5.69
CA ALA A 219 4.12 -8.56 -6.13
C ALA A 219 5.07 -7.96 -5.07
N PHE A 220 4.64 -7.87 -3.81
CA PHE A 220 5.47 -7.37 -2.71
C PHE A 220 6.64 -8.30 -2.39
N ALA A 221 6.47 -9.61 -2.52
CA ALA A 221 7.58 -10.57 -2.41
C ALA A 221 8.64 -10.31 -3.49
N ALA A 222 8.23 -10.11 -4.75
CA ALA A 222 9.14 -9.77 -5.83
C ALA A 222 9.88 -8.44 -5.58
N TYR A 223 9.16 -7.38 -5.14
CA TYR A 223 9.80 -6.11 -4.77
C TYR A 223 10.77 -6.26 -3.60
N SER A 224 10.47 -7.13 -2.63
CA SER A 224 11.38 -7.42 -1.51
C SER A 224 12.69 -8.06 -1.99
N VAL A 225 12.61 -9.00 -2.95
CA VAL A 225 13.80 -9.61 -3.58
C VAL A 225 14.62 -8.60 -4.37
N VAL A 226 13.96 -7.70 -5.12
CA VAL A 226 14.63 -6.63 -5.87
C VAL A 226 15.34 -5.67 -4.92
N ALA A 227 14.68 -5.24 -3.86
CA ALA A 227 15.26 -4.35 -2.84
C ALA A 227 16.49 -4.99 -2.18
N PHE A 228 16.39 -6.27 -1.78
CA PHE A 228 17.51 -7.02 -1.21
C PHE A 228 18.69 -7.16 -2.19
N SER A 229 18.40 -7.38 -3.47
CA SER A 229 19.45 -7.50 -4.50
C SER A 229 20.17 -6.17 -4.75
N ARG A 230 19.45 -5.05 -4.71
CA ARG A 230 20.02 -3.69 -4.81
C ARG A 230 20.91 -3.37 -3.61
N ILE A 231 20.48 -3.69 -2.39
CA ILE A 231 21.26 -3.48 -1.15
C ILE A 231 22.60 -4.22 -1.24
N LYS A 232 22.59 -5.49 -1.67
CA LYS A 232 23.82 -6.28 -1.87
C LYS A 232 24.76 -5.67 -2.88
N LEU A 233 24.25 -5.19 -4.01
CA LEU A 233 25.07 -4.58 -5.07
C LEU A 233 25.78 -3.32 -4.55
N ILE A 234 25.05 -2.44 -3.87
CA ILE A 234 25.60 -1.21 -3.29
C ILE A 234 26.67 -1.52 -2.24
N CYS A 235 26.41 -2.49 -1.36
CA CYS A 235 27.36 -2.88 -0.33
C CYS A 235 28.63 -3.54 -0.89
N ARG A 236 28.53 -4.22 -2.04
CA ARG A 236 29.68 -4.80 -2.74
C ARG A 236 30.52 -3.71 -3.43
N LEU A 237 29.88 -2.74 -4.08
CA LEU A 237 30.56 -1.63 -4.74
C LEU A 237 31.27 -0.69 -3.74
N SER A 238 30.62 -0.38 -2.60
CA SER A 238 31.22 0.45 -1.54
C SER A 238 32.42 -0.19 -0.83
N ARG A 239 32.65 -1.50 -0.99
CA ARG A 239 33.82 -2.21 -0.45
C ARG A 239 34.99 -2.27 -1.43
N GLN A 240 34.78 -1.87 -2.68
CA GLN A 240 35.80 -1.85 -3.74
C GLN A 240 36.43 -0.45 -3.90
N LEU A 241 35.82 0.58 -3.30
CA LEU A 241 36.34 1.93 -3.14
C LEU A 241 36.94 2.08 -1.74
#